data_AF-A0A5P8JV01-F1
#
_entry.id   AF-A0A5P8JV01-F1
#
_cell.length_a   1.000
_cell.length_b   1.000
_cell.length_c   1.000
_cell.angle_alpha   90.00
_cell.angle_beta   90.00
_cell.angle_gamma   90.00
#
_symmetry.space_group_name_H-M   'P 1'
#
loop_
_entity.id
_entity.type
_entity.pdbx_description
1 polymer ?
#
loop_
_entity_poly.entity_id
_entity_poly.type
_entity_poly.pdbx_seq_one_letter_code
_entity_poly.pdbx_strand_id
1 'polypeptide(L)' 'MKQARNLVPTIRKAQSGDPIAMKKLMKDFKPLIEYNARYGRAHIDEDESQSLYLLVFIMIQAFDLDLYLNGGGH' A
#
# COMPACT_ATOMS: atom_id res chain seq x y z
N MET A 1 -12.14 -6.95 19.59
CA MET A 1 -11.94 -7.19 18.15
C MET A 1 -11.42 -5.90 17.52
N LYS A 2 -10.22 -5.87 16.93
CA LYS A 2 -9.74 -4.68 16.19
C LYS A 2 -10.61 -4.56 14.94
N GLN A 3 -11.40 -3.49 14.86
CA GLN A 3 -12.19 -3.17 13.68
C GLN A 3 -11.23 -3.12 12.47
N ALA A 4 -11.50 -3.92 11.43
CA ALA A 4 -10.69 -3.90 10.22
C ALA A 4 -10.71 -2.46 9.66
N ARG A 5 -9.53 -1.86 9.52
CA ARG A 5 -9.39 -0.47 9.10
C ARG A 5 -9.87 -0.37 7.64
N ASN A 6 -10.98 0.32 7.39
CA ASN A 6 -11.45 0.54 6.03
C ASN A 6 -10.50 1.51 5.31
N LEU A 7 -9.71 1.01 4.36
CA LEU A 7 -8.74 1.81 3.59
C LEU A 7 -9.35 2.45 2.34
N VAL A 8 -10.55 2.05 1.92
CA VAL A 8 -11.19 2.52 0.67
C VAL A 8 -11.21 4.05 0.54
N PRO A 9 -11.64 4.83 1.55
CA PRO A 9 -11.64 6.29 1.42
C PRO A 9 -10.24 6.89 1.25
N THR A 10 -9.23 6.25 1.85
CA THR A 10 -7.83 6.73 1.76
C THR A 10 -7.23 6.38 0.41
N ILE A 11 -7.49 5.17 -0.10
CA ILE A 11 -7.05 4.73 -1.43
C ILE A 11 -7.67 5.63 -2.51
N ARG A 12 -8.98 5.91 -2.43
CA ARG A 12 -9.66 6.78 -3.41
C ARG A 12 -9.05 8.17 -3.48
N LYS A 13 -8.75 8.77 -2.32
CA LYS A 13 -8.05 10.08 -2.25
C LYS A 13 -6.64 10.01 -2.82
N ALA A 14 -5.90 8.95 -2.51
CA ALA A 14 -4.54 8.79 -3.00
C ALA A 14 -4.50 8.62 -4.54
N GLN A 15 -5.47 7.90 -5.11
CA GLN A 15 -5.65 7.76 -6.56
C GLN A 15 -6.09 9.07 -7.24
N SER A 16 -6.86 9.92 -6.55
CA SER A 16 -7.20 11.27 -7.05
C SER A 16 -6.06 12.29 -6.88
N GLY A 17 -4.85 11.85 -6.52
CA GLY A 17 -3.67 12.71 -6.40
C GLY A 17 -3.48 13.41 -5.04
N ASP A 18 -4.21 13.04 -3.99
CA ASP A 18 -4.00 13.60 -2.64
C ASP A 18 -2.67 13.08 -2.03
N PRO A 19 -1.64 13.94 -1.88
CA PRO A 19 -0.33 13.53 -1.39
C PRO A 19 -0.36 13.15 0.11
N ILE A 20 -1.29 13.70 0.89
CA ILE A 20 -1.44 13.38 2.32
C ILE A 20 -2.00 11.97 2.46
N ALA A 21 -3.01 11.63 1.64
CA ALA A 21 -3.57 10.28 1.61
C ALA A 21 -2.54 9.24 1.17
N MET A 22 -1.77 9.52 0.11
CA MET A 22 -0.69 8.63 -0.35
C MET A 22 0.39 8.45 0.72
N LYS A 23 0.86 9.55 1.33
CA LYS A 23 1.85 9.49 2.42
C LYS A 23 1.34 8.67 3.61
N LYS A 24 0.05 8.78 3.93
CA LYS A 24 -0.56 7.97 4.99
C LYS A 24 -0.53 6.49 4.65
N LEU A 25 -0.88 6.10 3.42
CA LEU A 25 -0.81 4.70 2.98
C LEU A 25 0.63 4.17 3.03
N MET A 26 1.60 4.94 2.53
CA MET A 26 3.02 4.55 2.60
C MET A 26 3.48 4.34 4.03
N LYS A 27 3.07 5.21 4.96
CA LYS A 27 3.37 5.06 6.39
C LYS A 27 2.70 3.81 6.98
N ASP A 28 1.46 3.52 6.61
CA ASP A 28 0.72 2.36 7.10
C ASP A 28 1.32 1.03 6.57
N PHE A 29 1.84 1.00 5.32
CA PHE A 29 2.46 -0.18 4.71
C PHE A 29 3.97 -0.33 4.99
N LYS A 30 4.64 0.73 5.45
CA LYS A 30 6.07 0.72 5.78
C LYS A 30 6.53 -0.51 6.59
N PRO A 31 5.85 -0.95 7.67
CA PRO A 31 6.28 -2.13 8.41
C PRO A 31 6.32 -3.41 7.58
N LEU A 32 5.38 -3.58 6.65
CA LEU A 32 5.35 -4.73 5.74
C LEU A 32 6.47 -4.65 4.71
N ILE A 33 6.73 -3.45 4.17
CA ILE A 33 7.82 -3.20 3.23
C ILE A 33 9.16 -3.54 3.88
N GLU A 34 9.42 -3.00 5.08
CA GLU A 34 10.68 -3.23 5.81
C GLU A 34 10.86 -4.69 6.23
N TYR A 35 9.77 -5.39 6.56
CA TYR A 35 9.81 -6.82 6.84
C TYR A 35 10.25 -7.64 5.63
N ASN A 36 9.68 -7.35 4.45
CA ASN A 36 10.04 -8.05 3.22
C ASN A 36 11.44 -7.68 2.74
N ALA A 37 11.82 -6.40 2.78
CA ALA A 37 13.17 -5.94 2.41
C ALA A 37 14.29 -6.50 3.31
N ARG A 38 13.95 -7.00 4.51
CA ARG A 38 14.88 -7.67 5.43
C ARG A 38 14.87 -9.18 5.24
N TYR A 39 13.93 -9.77 4.50
CA TYR A 39 13.67 -11.21 4.56
C TYR A 39 14.94 -12.05 4.37
N GLY A 40 15.31 -12.83 5.38
CA GLY A 40 16.52 -13.66 5.39
C GLY A 40 17.84 -12.92 5.67
N ARG A 41 17.82 -11.62 6.01
CA ARG A 41 18.99 -10.76 6.25
C ARG A 41 18.93 -10.11 7.64
N ALA A 42 20.11 -9.77 8.19
CA ALA A 42 20.22 -9.07 9.48
C ALA A 42 19.98 -7.55 9.37
N HIS A 43 20.10 -6.99 8.16
CA HIS A 43 19.90 -5.59 7.85
C HIS A 43 18.81 -5.44 6.78
N ILE A 44 18.27 -4.23 6.64
CA ILE A 44 17.36 -3.89 5.53
C ILE A 44 18.23 -3.59 4.32
N ASP A 45 17.91 -4.22 3.20
CA ASP A 45 18.46 -3.85 1.91
C ASP A 45 17.73 -2.61 1.39
N GLU A 46 18.48 -1.53 1.18
CA GLU A 46 17.92 -0.22 0.80
C GLU A 46 17.36 -0.23 -0.62
N ASP A 47 18.00 -0.94 -1.55
CA ASP A 47 17.58 -1.03 -2.95
C ASP A 47 16.29 -1.86 -3.07
N GLU A 48 16.24 -2.97 -2.33
CA GLU A 48 15.04 -3.80 -2.24
C GLU A 48 13.89 -3.02 -1.57
N SER A 49 14.18 -2.29 -0.49
CA SER A 49 13.19 -1.43 0.18
C SER A 49 12.62 -0.38 -0.77
N GLN A 50 13.46 0.34 -1.50
CA GLN A 50 13.02 1.35 -2.49
C GLN A 50 12.15 0.73 -3.58
N SER A 51 12.53 -0.44 -4.09
CA SER A 51 11.77 -1.18 -5.10
C SER A 51 10.39 -1.59 -4.58
N LEU A 52 10.30 -2.04 -3.32
CA LEU A 52 9.04 -2.39 -2.67
C LEU A 52 8.15 -1.16 -2.42
N TYR A 53 8.72 -0.01 -2.05
CA TYR A 53 7.96 1.24 -1.96
C TYR A 53 7.34 1.63 -3.31
N LEU A 54 8.12 1.54 -4.39
CA LEU A 54 7.61 1.82 -5.73
C LEU A 54 6.50 0.83 -6.12
N LEU A 55 6.68 -0.46 -5.84
CA LEU A 55 5.67 -1.48 -6.11
C LEU A 55 4.37 -1.20 -5.35
N VAL A 56 4.43 -0.85 -4.06
CA VAL A 56 3.24 -0.48 -3.28
C VAL A 56 2.56 0.76 -3.83
N PHE A 57 3.32 1.76 -4.27
CA PHE A 57 2.76 2.94 -4.93
C PHE A 57 1.98 2.57 -6.19
N ILE A 58 2.59 1.75 -7.07
CA ILE A 58 1.95 1.27 -8.29
C ILE A 58 0.68 0.47 -7.98
N MET A 59 0.74 -0.44 -7.00
CA MET A 59 -0.42 -1.25 -6.60
C MET A 59 -1.57 -0.38 -6.08
N ILE A 60 -1.29 0.65 -5.28
CA ILE A 60 -2.31 1.60 -4.81
C ILE A 60 -2.93 2.34 -5.98
N GLN A 61 -2.13 2.79 -6.96
CA GLN A 61 -2.64 3.49 -8.13
C GLN A 61 -3.47 2.59 -9.05
N ALA A 62 -3.05 1.34 -9.24
CA ALA A 62 -3.69 0.37 -10.11
C ALA A 62 -4.85 -0.39 -9.43
N PHE A 63 -5.05 -0.25 -8.12
CA PHE A 63 -6.11 -0.97 -7.41
C PHE A 63 -7.50 -0.56 -7.90
N ASP A 64 -8.22 -1.50 -8.49
CA ASP A 64 -9.58 -1.25 -8.98
C ASP A 64 -10.58 -1.21 -7.82
N LEU A 65 -10.81 0.00 -7.32
CA LEU A 65 -11.77 0.25 -6.24
C LEU A 65 -13.20 -0.07 -6.67
N ASP A 66 -13.54 0.15 -7.93
CA ASP A 66 -14.92 0.01 -8.38
C ASP A 66 -15.26 -1.47 -8.57
N LEU A 67 -14.31 -2.28 -9.06
CA LEU A 67 -14.42 -3.75 -9.05
C LEU A 67 -14.54 -4.30 -7.62
N TYR A 68 -13.71 -3.80 -6.71
CA TYR A 68 -13.73 -4.22 -5.30
C TYR A 68 -15.07 -3.90 -4.62
N LEU A 69 -15.63 -2.72 -4.86
CA LEU A 69 -16.88 -2.27 -4.22
C LEU A 69 -18.14 -2.88 -4.85
N ASN A 70 -18.11 -3.15 -6.16
CA ASN A 70 -19.26 -3.68 -6.89
C ASN A 70 -19.22 -5.21 -7.03
N GLY A 71 -18.33 -5.88 -6.29
CA GLY A 71 -18.35 -7.32 -6.08
C GLY A 71 -17.86 -8.14 -7.28
N GLY A 72 -16.82 -7.66 -7.99
CA GLY A 72 -16.10 -8.35 -9.06
C GLY A 72 -16.74 -9.65 -9.55
N GLY A 73 -17.82 -9.53 -10.31
CA GLY A 73 -18.56 -10.66 -10.84
C GLY A 73 -17.78 -11.35 -11.95
N HIS A 74 -17.00 -12.36 -11.58
CA HIS A 74 -16.59 -13.47 -12.43
C HIS A 74 -16.98 -14.78 -11.76
#